data_AF-A0A7Z9MX90-F1
#
_entry.id   AF-A0A7Z9MX90-F1
#
_cell.length_a   1.000
_cell.length_b   1.000
_cell.length_c   1.000
_cell.angle_alpha   90.00
_cell.angle_beta   90.00
_cell.angle_gamma   90.00
#
_symmetry.space_group_name_H-M   'P 1'
#
loop_
_entity.id
_entity.type
_entity.pdbx_description
1 polymer ?
#
loop_
_entity_poly.entity_id
_entity_poly.type
_entity_poly.pdbx_seq_one_letter_code
_entity_poly.pdbx_strand_id
1 'polypeptide(L)'
;DADVDGAHIASLLMTFFLKEMPKLIENNHLFIGQPPLYRLSQGGDTAYAMDERHKDLLIKNVFKERGKIEVSRFKGLGEMPPSQL
;
A
#
# COMPACT_ATOMS: atom_id res chain seq x y z
N ASP A 1 2.79 -6.33 5.05
CA ASP A 1 2.01 -6.63 3.85
C ASP A 1 0.58 -6.16 4.02
N ALA A 2 -0.15 -5.95 2.92
CA ALA A 2 -1.58 -5.62 3.00
C ALA A 2 -2.45 -6.82 3.44
N ASP A 3 -1.86 -8.02 3.49
CA ASP A 3 -2.49 -9.25 3.92
C ASP A 3 -2.50 -9.46 5.45
N VAL A 4 -3.28 -10.45 5.89
CA VAL A 4 -3.49 -10.80 7.31
C VAL A 4 -2.18 -11.08 8.05
N ASP A 5 -1.23 -11.75 7.40
CA ASP A 5 0.08 -12.03 7.98
C ASP A 5 0.91 -10.75 8.19
N GLY A 6 0.73 -9.76 7.32
CA GLY A 6 1.34 -8.44 7.47
C GLY A 6 0.83 -7.70 8.71
N ALA A 7 -0.49 -7.76 8.96
CA ALA A 7 -1.09 -7.20 10.17
C ALA A 7 -0.63 -7.94 11.44
N HIS A 8 -0.46 -9.26 11.37
CA HIS A 8 0.05 -10.04 12.49
C HIS A 8 1.49 -9.67 12.84
N ILE A 9 2.39 -9.58 11.85
CA ILE A 9 3.77 -9.13 12.05
C ILE A 9 3.82 -7.72 12.63
N ALA A 10 3.00 -6.79 12.12
CA ALA A 10 2.91 -5.44 12.66
C ALA A 10 2.52 -5.43 14.15
N SER A 11 1.55 -6.26 14.55
CA SER A 11 1.15 -6.39 15.96
C SER A 11 2.28 -6.90 16.86
N LEU A 12 3.05 -7.89 16.40
CA LEU A 12 4.21 -8.41 17.13
C LEU A 12 5.30 -7.33 17.29
N LEU A 13 5.60 -6.59 16.22
CA LEU A 13 6.56 -5.49 16.25
C LEU A 13 6.08 -4.34 17.15
N MET A 14 4.80 -3.96 17.08
CA MET A 14 4.22 -2.96 17.99
C MET A 14 4.35 -3.40 19.44
N THR A 15 4.08 -4.67 19.73
CA THR A 15 4.24 -5.22 21.10
C THR A 15 5.69 -5.14 21.56
N PHE A 16 6.64 -5.46 20.69
CA PHE A 16 8.08 -5.33 20.98
C PHE A 16 8.48 -3.88 21.27
N PHE A 17 8.12 -2.93 20.38
CA PHE A 17 8.44 -1.52 20.58
C PHE A 17 7.77 -0.93 21.82
N LEU A 18 6.56 -1.37 22.15
CA LEU A 18 5.85 -0.93 23.34
C LEU A 18 6.54 -1.39 24.63
N LYS A 19 7.08 -2.61 24.65
CA LYS A 19 7.71 -3.19 25.85
C LYS A 19 9.18 -2.77 26.02
N GLU A 20 9.96 -2.87 24.95
CA GLU A 20 11.42 -2.72 25.02
C GLU A 20 11.88 -1.28 24.69
N MET A 21 11.10 -0.53 23.91
CA MET A 21 11.50 0.78 23.39
C MET A 21 10.38 1.83 23.41
N PRO A 22 9.63 2.02 24.52
CA PRO A 22 8.45 2.90 24.57
C PRO A 22 8.76 4.35 24.19
N LYS A 23 9.97 4.84 24.48
CA LYS A 23 10.41 6.19 24.12
C LYS A 23 10.38 6.47 22.61
N LEU A 24 10.52 5.45 21.76
CA LEU A 24 10.38 5.63 20.31
C LEU A 24 8.93 5.94 19.92
N ILE A 25 7.96 5.38 20.65
CA ILE A 25 6.54 5.65 20.43
C ILE A 25 6.21 7.04 20.98
N GLU A 26 6.62 7.34 22.21
CA GLU A 26 6.36 8.64 22.87
C GLU A 26 6.94 9.82 22.08
N ASN A 27 8.11 9.62 21.45
CA ASN A 27 8.76 10.64 20.63
C ASN A 27 8.30 10.64 19.16
N ASN A 28 7.25 9.90 18.80
CA ASN A 28 6.72 9.82 17.43
C ASN A 28 7.75 9.36 16.37
N HIS A 29 8.58 8.37 16.71
CA HIS A 29 9.57 7.78 15.81
C HIS A 29 9.15 6.42 15.24
N LEU A 30 7.95 5.91 15.58
CA LEU A 30 7.42 4.65 15.06
C LEU A 30 6.39 4.92 13.95
N PHE A 31 6.64 4.35 12.75
CA PHE A 31 5.78 4.51 11.58
C PHE A 31 5.45 3.15 10.96
N ILE A 32 4.29 3.06 10.32
CA ILE A 32 3.88 1.90 9.53
C ILE A 32 3.77 2.33 8.08
N GLY A 33 4.59 1.73 7.22
CA GLY A 33 4.43 1.85 5.78
C GLY A 33 3.16 1.14 5.32
N GLN A 34 2.23 1.89 4.74
CA GLN A 34 1.05 1.32 4.09
C GLN A 34 1.32 1.25 2.59
N PRO A 35 1.53 0.06 2.01
CA PRO A 35 1.67 -0.08 0.57
C PRO A 35 0.33 0.18 -0.15
N PRO A 36 0.37 0.58 -1.43
CA PRO A 36 -0.83 0.71 -2.24
C PRO A 36 -1.50 -0.64 -2.46
N LEU A 37 -2.83 -0.67 -2.46
CA LEU A 37 -3.61 -1.90 -2.65
C LEU A 37 -3.78 -2.25 -4.14
N TYR A 38 -3.78 -1.25 -5.03
CA TYR A 38 -4.02 -1.42 -6.46
C TYR A 38 -2.99 -0.71 -7.31
N ARG A 39 -2.65 -1.33 -8.46
CA ARG A 39 -2.00 -0.70 -9.60
C ARG A 39 -2.97 -0.66 -10.76
N LEU A 40 -3.13 0.52 -11.36
CA LEU A 40 -3.91 0.74 -12.57
C LEU A 40 -2.94 1.11 -13.69
N SER A 41 -3.06 0.44 -14.83
CA SER A 41 -2.22 0.69 -16.00
C SER A 41 -3.06 0.83 -17.26
N GLN A 42 -2.76 1.84 -18.08
CA GLN A 42 -3.44 2.08 -19.35
C GLN A 42 -2.54 2.84 -20.33
N GLY A 43 -2.24 2.23 -21.48
CA GLY A 43 -1.56 2.91 -22.59
C GLY A 43 -0.18 3.48 -22.28
N GLY A 44 0.48 3.02 -21.21
CA GLY A 44 1.77 3.52 -20.72
C GLY A 44 1.69 4.27 -19.40
N ASP A 45 0.52 4.82 -19.05
CA ASP A 45 0.31 5.48 -17.76
C ASP A 45 0.07 4.44 -16.67
N THR A 46 0.73 4.62 -15.51
CA THR A 46 0.55 3.78 -14.32
C THR A 46 0.23 4.63 -13.11
N ALA A 47 -0.81 4.26 -12.37
CA ALA A 47 -1.22 4.92 -11.14
C ALA A 47 -1.47 3.90 -10.02
N TYR A 48 -1.37 4.35 -8.78
CA TYR A 48 -1.50 3.50 -7.59
C TYR A 48 -2.65 3.99 -6.72
N ALA A 49 -3.48 3.06 -6.28
CA ALA A 49 -4.58 3.34 -5.38
C ALA A 49 -4.37 2.66 -4.03
N MET A 50 -4.54 3.45 -2.97
CA MET A 50 -4.42 2.99 -1.58
C MET A 50 -5.61 2.14 -1.15
N ASP A 51 -6.79 2.41 -1.71
CA ASP A 51 -8.02 1.71 -1.40
C ASP A 51 -8.96 1.66 -2.62
N GLU A 52 -10.10 0.99 -2.44
CA GLU A 52 -11.13 0.83 -3.47
C GLU A 52 -11.70 2.18 -3.95
N ARG A 53 -11.89 3.15 -3.04
CA ARG A 53 -12.44 4.47 -3.39
C ARG A 53 -11.44 5.27 -4.22
N HIS A 54 -10.17 5.23 -3.85
CA HIS A 54 -9.09 5.87 -4.60
C HIS A 54 -8.97 5.24 -5.99
N LYS A 55 -9.11 3.91 -6.11
CA LYS A 55 -9.15 3.24 -7.41
C LYS A 55 -10.28 3.78 -8.28
N ASP A 56 -11.50 3.88 -7.74
CA ASP A 56 -12.66 4.40 -8.50
C ASP A 56 -12.49 5.85 -8.92
N LEU A 57 -11.85 6.68 -8.09
CA LEU A 57 -11.50 8.06 -8.42
C LEU A 57 -10.46 8.12 -9.54
N LEU A 58 -9.42 7.29 -9.50
CA LEU A 58 -8.40 7.23 -10.55
C LEU A 58 -8.99 6.77 -11.90
N ILE A 59 -9.89 5.78 -11.88
CA ILE A 59 -10.60 5.34 -13.08
C ILE A 59 -11.42 6.50 -13.69
N LYS A 60 -12.13 7.26 -12.85
CA LYS A 60 -13.01 8.34 -13.31
C LYS A 60 -12.26 9.59 -13.77
N ASN A 61 -11.15 9.93 -13.13
CA ASN A 61 -10.47 11.21 -13.32
C ASN A 61 -9.22 11.11 -14.20
N VAL A 62 -8.46 10.02 -14.08
CA VAL A 62 -7.14 9.87 -14.74
C VAL A 62 -7.24 9.02 -16.00
N PHE A 63 -7.99 7.92 -15.95
CA PHE A 63 -8.09 6.95 -17.05
C PHE A 63 -9.38 7.08 -17.86
N LYS A 64 -10.07 8.22 -17.75
CA LYS A 64 -11.32 8.49 -18.46
C LYS A 64 -11.07 8.44 -19.97
N GLU A 65 -11.92 7.69 -20.69
CA GLU A 65 -12.02 7.67 -22.17
C GLU A 65 -10.87 7.04 -22.96
N ARG A 66 -9.80 6.61 -22.31
CA ARG A 66 -8.82 5.71 -22.92
C ARG A 66 -9.33 4.27 -22.71
N GLY A 67 -8.99 3.33 -23.59
CA GLY A 67 -9.62 1.99 -23.69
C GLY A 67 -9.54 1.07 -22.45
N LYS A 68 -9.16 -0.20 -22.63
CA LYS A 68 -9.16 -1.16 -21.51
C LYS A 68 -8.15 -0.74 -20.42
N ILE A 69 -8.60 -0.66 -19.17
CA ILE A 69 -7.75 -0.42 -17.99
C ILE A 69 -7.34 -1.77 -17.40
N GLU A 70 -6.05 -1.98 -17.18
CA GLU A 70 -5.54 -3.13 -16.46
C GLU A 70 -5.42 -2.80 -14.97
N VAL A 71 -6.14 -3.55 -14.13
CA VAL A 71 -6.11 -3.39 -12.68
C VAL A 71 -5.46 -4.63 -12.07
N SER A 72 -4.35 -4.41 -11.34
CA SER A 72 -3.68 -5.43 -10.55
C SER A 72 -3.82 -5.09 -9.07
N ARG A 73 -4.11 -6.08 -8.23
CA ARG A 73 -4.15 -5.92 -6.77
C ARG A 73 -2.85 -6.45 -6.19
N PHE A 74 -2.18 -5.67 -5.36
CA PHE A 74 -1.03 -6.15 -4.60
C PHE A 74 -1.54 -6.95 -3.41
N LYS A 75 -1.13 -8.22 -3.33
CA LYS A 75 -1.28 -9.04 -2.13
C LYS A 75 -0.05 -8.90 -1.24
N GLY A 76 1.09 -8.92 -1.93
CA GLY A 76 2.42 -8.94 -1.35
C GLY A 76 3.29 -7.75 -1.72
N LEU A 77 4.12 -7.26 -0.79
CA LEU A 77 5.24 -6.35 -1.12
C LEU A 77 6.21 -6.98 -2.14
N GLY A 78 6.34 -8.32 -2.13
CA GLY A 78 7.18 -9.05 -3.08
C GLY A 78 6.68 -9.06 -4.53
N GLU A 79 5.44 -8.60 -4.77
CA GLU A 79 4.86 -8.44 -6.11
C GLU A 79 5.16 -7.06 -6.71
N MET A 80 5.78 -6.16 -5.93
CA MET A 80 6.17 -4.83 -6.36
C MET A 80 7.59 -4.84 -6.99
N PRO A 81 7.79 -4.21 -8.16
CA PRO A 81 9.13 -3.99 -8.70
C PRO A 81 9.99 -3.19 -7.71
N PRO A 82 11.32 -3.42 -7.65
CA PRO A 82 12.21 -2.67 -6.75
C PRO A 82 12.20 -1.16 -6.97
N SER A 83 11.91 -0.70 -8.20
CA SER A 83 11.76 0.72 -8.52
C SER A 83 10.49 1.36 -7.94
N GLN A 84 9.59 0.55 -7.36
CA GLN A 84 8.28 0.95 -6.85
C GLN A 84 8.14 0.67 -5.34
N LEU A 85 9.22 0.21 -4.69
CA LEU A 85 9.30 -0.20 -3.29
C LEU A 85 9.94 0.88 -2.42
#